data_AF-A0A974X9I3-F1
#
_entry.id   AF-A0A974X9I3-F1
#
_cell.length_a   1.000
_cell.length_b   1.000
_cell.length_c   1.000
_cell.angle_alpha   90.00
_cell.angle_beta   90.00
_cell.angle_gamma   90.00
#
_symmetry.space_group_name_H-M   'P 1'
#
loop_
_entity.id
_entity.type
_entity.pdbx_description
1 polymer ?
#
loop_
_entity_poly.entity_id
_entity_poly.type
_entity_poly.pdbx_seq_one_letter_code
_entity_poly.pdbx_strand_id
1 'polypeptide(L)'
;MIAIIATIITRMILASTYSENENIKDDFYESVNYDPVKDLLTFTIPENIPEGYKFYLHISGLMFMGESNFRTFHVFDEESINYTWEKGKTYEHFLISGGLKEVDLSYGLIDNNKELLYSYTIRITADGTKTIEKDE
;
A
#
# COMPACT_ATOMS: atom_id res chain seq x y z
N MET A 1 -26.65 32.05 12.69
CA MET A 1 -26.52 30.81 13.49
C MET A 1 -26.30 29.55 12.63
N ILE A 2 -26.88 29.47 11.43
CA ILE A 2 -26.72 28.32 10.50
C ILE A 2 -25.28 28.17 9.96
N ALA A 3 -24.58 29.27 9.67
CA ALA A 3 -23.22 29.23 9.11
C ALA A 3 -22.16 28.62 10.06
N ILE A 4 -22.31 28.82 11.38
CA ILE A 4 -21.35 28.31 12.38
C ILE A 4 -21.47 26.79 12.51
N ILE A 5 -22.69 26.25 12.45
CA ILE A 5 -22.95 24.80 12.55
C ILE A 5 -22.37 24.08 11.34
N ALA A 6 -22.54 24.62 10.13
CA ALA A 6 -21.97 24.02 8.91
C ALA A 6 -20.43 23.93 8.98
N THR A 7 -19.76 25.01 9.38
CA THR A 7 -18.28 25.02 9.48
C THR A 7 -17.75 24.04 10.53
N ILE A 8 -18.45 23.89 11.66
CA ILE A 8 -18.07 22.96 12.72
C ILE A 8 -18.21 21.50 12.26
N ILE A 9 -19.32 21.17 11.56
CA ILE A 9 -19.54 19.82 11.02
C ILE A 9 -18.47 19.48 9.96
N THR A 10 -18.19 20.40 9.03
CA THR A 10 -17.17 20.16 8.00
C THR A 10 -15.77 19.93 8.59
N ARG A 11 -15.40 20.68 9.64
CA ARG A 11 -14.09 20.49 10.31
C ARG A 11 -13.99 19.17 11.06
N MET A 12 -15.07 18.71 11.70
CA MET A 12 -15.07 17.41 12.36
C MET A 12 -14.99 16.25 11.37
N ILE A 13 -15.71 16.34 10.24
CA ILE A 13 -15.63 15.33 9.16
C ILE A 13 -14.22 15.26 8.56
N LEU A 14 -13.57 16.41 8.33
CA LEU A 14 -12.20 16.45 7.81
C LEU A 14 -11.17 15.89 8.81
N ALA A 15 -11.35 16.14 10.11
CA ALA A 15 -10.45 15.62 11.13
C ALA A 15 -10.61 14.10 11.31
N SER A 16 -11.83 13.58 11.26
CA SER A 16 -12.08 12.14 11.35
C SER A 16 -11.54 11.39 10.14
N THR A 17 -11.76 11.90 8.93
CA THR A 17 -11.20 11.29 7.71
C THR A 17 -9.68 11.36 7.68
N TYR A 18 -9.08 12.46 8.16
CA TYR A 18 -7.63 12.55 8.29
C TYR A 18 -7.08 11.50 9.26
N SER A 19 -7.71 11.32 10.43
CA SER A 19 -7.29 10.29 11.40
C SER A 19 -7.47 8.86 10.89
N GLU A 20 -8.55 8.59 10.15
CA GLU A 20 -8.78 7.28 9.53
C GLU A 20 -7.74 6.97 8.44
N ASN A 21 -7.36 7.99 7.66
CA ASN A 21 -6.33 7.86 6.63
C ASN A 21 -4.93 7.62 7.21
N GLU A 22 -4.58 8.28 8.32
CA GLU A 22 -3.32 8.01 9.04
C GLU A 22 -3.28 6.60 9.60
N ASN A 23 -4.40 6.10 10.16
CA ASN A 23 -4.49 4.72 10.64
C ASN A 23 -4.27 3.71 9.50
N ILE A 24 -4.89 3.89 8.33
CA ILE A 24 -4.68 2.99 7.17
C ILE A 24 -3.23 2.99 6.71
N LYS A 25 -2.55 4.15 6.74
CA LYS A 25 -1.13 4.26 6.40
C LYS A 25 -0.28 3.39 7.33
N ASP A 26 -0.41 3.60 8.63
CA ASP A 26 0.42 2.94 9.64
C ASP A 26 0.05 1.45 9.76
N ASP A 27 -1.24 1.10 9.78
CA ASP A 27 -1.72 -0.29 9.86
C ASP A 27 -1.23 -1.14 8.68
N PHE A 28 -1.31 -0.61 7.45
CA PHE A 28 -0.81 -1.34 6.29
C PHE A 28 0.70 -1.52 6.36
N TYR A 29 1.45 -0.46 6.70
CA TYR A 29 2.90 -0.53 6.84
C TYR A 29 3.35 -1.55 7.89
N GLU A 30 2.67 -1.61 9.02
CA GLU A 30 2.93 -2.59 10.08
C GLU A 30 2.63 -4.02 9.62
N SER A 31 1.58 -4.22 8.82
CA SER A 31 1.21 -5.55 8.29
C SER A 31 2.19 -6.14 7.29
N VAL A 32 2.97 -5.29 6.61
CA VAL A 32 3.89 -5.70 5.55
C VAL A 32 5.16 -6.28 6.15
N ASN A 33 5.47 -7.51 5.77
CA ASN A 33 6.64 -8.25 6.22
C ASN A 33 7.27 -9.02 5.06
N TYR A 34 8.60 -8.99 4.97
CA TYR A 34 9.36 -9.89 4.12
C TYR A 34 10.26 -10.75 5.01
N ASP A 35 10.19 -12.07 4.86
CA ASP A 35 11.09 -13.02 5.49
C ASP A 35 12.16 -13.44 4.46
N PRO A 36 13.41 -12.92 4.53
CA PRO A 36 14.45 -13.21 3.56
C PRO A 36 14.90 -14.69 3.57
N VAL A 37 14.68 -15.40 4.68
CA VAL A 37 15.06 -16.82 4.80
C VAL A 37 14.05 -17.69 4.06
N LYS A 38 12.77 -17.34 4.12
CA LYS A 38 11.69 -18.03 3.41
C LYS A 38 11.43 -17.48 2.01
N ASP A 39 12.03 -16.34 1.69
CA ASP A 39 11.74 -15.58 0.48
C ASP A 39 10.24 -15.26 0.33
N LEU A 40 9.61 -14.86 1.44
CA LEU A 40 8.16 -14.72 1.53
C LEU A 40 7.76 -13.29 1.89
N LEU A 41 7.05 -12.63 0.98
CA LEU A 41 6.35 -11.38 1.23
C LEU A 41 4.94 -11.67 1.74
N THR A 42 4.57 -11.03 2.84
CA THR A 42 3.24 -11.12 3.44
C THR A 42 2.73 -9.72 3.74
N PHE A 43 1.45 -9.46 3.48
CA PHE A 43 0.79 -8.19 3.81
C PHE A 43 -0.70 -8.41 4.02
N THR A 44 -1.34 -7.54 4.79
CA THR A 44 -2.79 -7.63 5.07
C THR A 44 -3.49 -6.37 4.60
N ILE A 45 -4.53 -6.55 3.78
CA ILE A 45 -5.33 -5.42 3.30
C ILE A 45 -6.13 -4.82 4.46
N PRO A 46 -6.17 -3.49 4.62
CA PRO A 46 -6.93 -2.85 5.70
C PRO A 46 -8.39 -3.30 5.71
N GLU A 47 -8.90 -3.65 6.89
CA GLU A 47 -10.30 -4.05 7.07
C GLU A 47 -11.24 -2.84 6.94
N ASN A 48 -10.81 -1.71 7.50
CA ASN A 48 -11.58 -0.46 7.53
C ASN A 48 -11.11 0.46 6.38
N ILE A 49 -11.77 0.33 5.22
CA ILE A 49 -11.62 1.27 4.10
C ILE A 49 -12.84 2.20 4.10
N PRO A 50 -12.66 3.54 4.10
CA PRO A 50 -13.76 4.51 4.12
C PRO A 50 -14.74 4.32 2.97
N GLU A 51 -16.00 4.65 3.22
CA GLU A 51 -17.05 4.58 2.21
C GLU A 51 -16.73 5.51 1.03
N GLY A 52 -16.96 5.02 -0.20
CA GLY A 52 -16.67 5.77 -1.43
C GLY A 52 -15.22 5.65 -1.93
N TYR A 53 -14.36 4.94 -1.19
CA TYR A 53 -12.97 4.68 -1.58
C TYR A 53 -12.69 3.19 -1.79
N LYS A 54 -11.62 2.92 -2.54
CA LYS A 54 -11.00 1.60 -2.67
C LYS A 54 -9.54 1.67 -2.24
N PHE A 55 -9.02 0.54 -1.78
CA PHE A 55 -7.60 0.41 -1.49
C PHE A 55 -6.83 0.27 -2.80
N TYR A 56 -5.93 1.22 -3.03
CA TYR A 56 -4.93 1.13 -4.07
C TYR A 56 -3.73 0.38 -3.52
N LEU A 57 -3.25 -0.61 -4.28
CA LEU A 57 -1.98 -1.29 -4.02
C LEU A 57 -1.44 -1.76 -5.36
N HIS A 58 -0.20 -1.39 -5.65
CA HIS A 58 0.60 -1.91 -6.74
C HIS A 58 1.92 -2.43 -6.18
N ILE A 59 2.27 -3.66 -6.54
CA ILE A 59 3.49 -4.30 -6.07
C ILE A 59 4.40 -4.57 -7.26
N SER A 60 5.58 -3.98 -7.21
CA SER A 60 6.61 -4.17 -8.23
C SER A 60 7.98 -4.26 -7.60
N GLY A 61 8.98 -4.68 -8.34
CA GLY A 61 10.33 -4.68 -7.80
C GLY A 61 11.39 -4.97 -8.84
N LEU A 62 12.63 -5.03 -8.38
CA LEU A 62 13.80 -5.31 -9.21
C LEU A 62 14.46 -6.60 -8.75
N MET A 63 14.81 -7.43 -9.73
CA MET A 63 15.64 -8.61 -9.54
C MET A 63 16.91 -8.56 -10.37
N PHE A 64 18.02 -9.07 -9.84
CA PHE A 64 19.27 -9.30 -10.52
C PHE A 64 19.12 -10.42 -11.56
N MET A 65 19.58 -10.15 -12.77
CA MET A 65 19.72 -11.08 -13.89
C MET A 65 21.22 -11.24 -14.21
N GLY A 66 22.03 -11.54 -13.17
CA GLY A 66 23.50 -11.56 -13.24
C GLY A 66 24.15 -10.37 -12.53
N GLU A 67 25.43 -10.12 -12.79
CA GLU A 67 26.25 -9.16 -12.01
C GLU A 67 25.85 -7.68 -12.19
N SER A 68 25.19 -7.32 -13.29
CA SER A 68 24.94 -5.91 -13.65
C SER A 68 23.61 -5.63 -14.37
N ASN A 69 22.76 -6.65 -14.54
CA ASN A 69 21.47 -6.48 -15.20
C ASN A 69 20.33 -6.61 -14.19
N PHE A 70 19.30 -5.77 -14.36
CA PHE A 70 18.08 -5.83 -13.57
C PHE A 70 16.89 -6.18 -14.47
N ARG A 71 15.93 -6.89 -13.90
CA ARG A 71 14.60 -7.09 -14.48
C ARG A 71 13.57 -6.54 -13.49
N THR A 72 12.60 -5.80 -14.01
CA THR A 72 11.42 -5.41 -13.26
C THR A 72 10.40 -6.55 -13.25
N PHE A 73 9.72 -6.72 -12.12
CA PHE A 73 8.59 -7.62 -12.00
C PHE A 73 7.39 -6.89 -11.40
N HIS A 74 6.20 -7.42 -11.66
CA HIS A 74 4.94 -7.00 -11.08
C HIS A 74 4.20 -8.25 -10.57
N VAL A 75 3.46 -8.11 -9.48
CA VAL A 75 2.67 -9.20 -8.89
C VAL A 75 1.29 -8.69 -8.53
N PHE A 76 0.29 -9.59 -8.58
CA PHE A 76 -1.12 -9.25 -8.37
C PHE A 76 -1.64 -8.17 -9.33
N ASP A 77 -1.28 -8.25 -10.62
CA ASP A 77 -1.70 -7.27 -11.62
C ASP A 77 -3.23 -7.16 -11.73
N GLU A 78 -3.93 -8.29 -11.65
CA GLU A 78 -5.39 -8.31 -11.73
C GLU A 78 -6.04 -7.55 -10.57
N GLU A 79 -5.63 -7.84 -9.33
CA GLU A 79 -6.13 -7.14 -8.14
C GLU A 79 -5.73 -5.67 -8.13
N SER A 80 -4.49 -5.36 -8.53
CA SER A 80 -3.95 -4.00 -8.56
C SER A 80 -4.70 -3.12 -9.57
N ILE A 81 -4.96 -3.63 -10.78
CA ILE A 81 -5.61 -2.87 -11.86
C ILE A 81 -7.11 -2.70 -11.60
N ASN A 82 -7.76 -3.71 -11.02
CA ASN A 82 -9.21 -3.72 -10.82
C ASN A 82 -9.64 -3.22 -9.43
N TYR A 83 -8.68 -3.00 -8.52
CA TYR A 83 -8.92 -2.63 -7.12
C TYR A 83 -9.83 -3.65 -6.41
N THR A 84 -9.58 -4.94 -6.62
CA THR A 84 -10.40 -6.06 -6.12
C THR A 84 -9.80 -6.71 -4.87
N TRP A 85 -8.99 -5.97 -4.12
CA TRP A 85 -8.42 -6.41 -2.85
C TRP A 85 -9.52 -6.73 -1.82
N GLU A 86 -9.45 -7.92 -1.23
CA GLU A 86 -10.39 -8.34 -0.18
C GLU A 86 -9.99 -7.70 1.16
N LYS A 87 -10.93 -6.99 1.79
CA LYS A 87 -10.71 -6.30 3.07
C LYS A 87 -10.34 -7.30 4.18
N GLY A 88 -9.31 -6.99 4.96
CA GLY A 88 -8.83 -7.84 6.07
C GLY A 88 -8.11 -9.11 5.64
N LYS A 89 -7.99 -9.40 4.34
CA LYS A 89 -7.32 -10.60 3.86
C LYS A 89 -5.81 -10.42 3.87
N THR A 90 -5.10 -11.43 4.39
CA THR A 90 -3.65 -11.56 4.26
C THR A 90 -3.30 -12.24 2.94
N TYR A 91 -2.37 -11.63 2.20
CA TYR A 91 -1.82 -12.14 0.95
C TYR A 91 -0.36 -12.54 1.17
N GLU A 92 0.06 -13.55 0.43
CA GLU A 92 1.40 -14.12 0.48
C GLU A 92 1.96 -14.28 -0.94
N HIS A 93 3.23 -13.96 -1.13
CA HIS A 93 3.91 -14.13 -2.41
C HIS A 93 5.39 -14.47 -2.22
N PHE A 94 5.88 -15.47 -2.94
CA PHE A 94 7.31 -15.82 -2.93
C PHE A 94 8.08 -14.93 -3.91
N LEU A 95 9.05 -14.16 -3.41
CA LEU A 95 9.80 -13.18 -4.21
C LEU A 95 11.05 -13.78 -4.87
N ILE A 96 10.87 -14.86 -5.63
CA ILE A 96 11.86 -15.54 -6.49
C ILE A 96 13.30 -15.53 -5.92
N SER A 97 13.65 -16.64 -5.25
CA SER A 97 14.90 -16.85 -4.53
C SER A 97 16.16 -16.46 -5.31
N GLY A 98 17.00 -15.63 -4.67
CA GLY A 98 18.40 -15.40 -5.04
C GLY A 98 18.69 -14.17 -5.91
N GLY A 99 17.65 -13.47 -6.37
CA GLY A 99 17.80 -12.31 -7.24
C GLY A 99 17.18 -11.02 -6.73
N LEU A 100 16.39 -11.00 -5.65
CA LEU A 100 15.72 -9.77 -5.21
C LEU A 100 16.75 -8.67 -4.90
N LYS A 101 16.58 -7.49 -5.49
CA LYS A 101 17.26 -6.26 -5.06
C LYS A 101 16.37 -5.52 -4.08
N GLU A 102 15.16 -5.20 -4.54
CA GLU A 102 14.15 -4.48 -3.80
C GLU A 102 12.74 -4.76 -4.35
N VAL A 103 11.74 -4.61 -3.48
CA VAL A 103 10.32 -4.61 -3.82
C VAL A 103 9.69 -3.35 -3.26
N ASP A 104 8.87 -2.70 -4.08
CA ASP A 104 8.11 -1.51 -3.76
C ASP A 104 6.62 -1.88 -3.73
N LEU A 105 5.96 -1.55 -2.62
CA LEU A 105 4.52 -1.62 -2.45
C LEU A 105 3.99 -0.19 -2.41
N SER A 106 3.49 0.30 -3.55
CA SER A 106 2.83 1.60 -3.64
C SER A 106 1.37 1.45 -3.30
N TYR A 107 0.90 2.14 -2.27
CA TYR A 107 -0.43 1.94 -1.71
C TYR A 107 -1.08 3.26 -1.29
N GLY A 108 -2.41 3.25 -1.22
CA GLY A 108 -3.17 4.46 -0.88
C GLY A 108 -4.68 4.25 -0.99
N LEU A 109 -5.41 5.36 -1.08
CA LEU A 109 -6.84 5.36 -1.33
C LEU A 109 -7.16 6.03 -2.65
N ILE A 110 -8.01 5.38 -3.42
CA ILE A 110 -8.53 5.89 -4.68
C ILE A 110 -10.04 6.07 -4.58
N ASP A 111 -10.56 7.17 -5.11
CA ASP A 111 -11.99 7.44 -5.13
C ASP A 111 -12.70 6.71 -6.29
N ASN A 112 -14.03 6.87 -6.37
CA ASN A 112 -14.83 6.28 -7.44
C ASN A 112 -14.52 6.82 -8.85
N ASN A 113 -13.88 8.00 -8.96
CA ASN A 113 -13.45 8.60 -10.22
C ASN A 113 -12.04 8.14 -10.65
N LYS A 114 -11.42 7.26 -9.85
CA LYS A 114 -10.02 6.82 -10.01
C LYS A 114 -9.00 7.93 -9.71
N GLU A 115 -9.35 8.91 -8.89
CA GLU A 115 -8.40 9.89 -8.38
C GLU A 115 -7.77 9.37 -7.07
N LEU A 116 -6.43 9.38 -7.02
CA LEU A 116 -5.68 9.05 -5.81
C LEU A 116 -5.81 10.19 -4.80
N LEU A 117 -6.32 9.87 -3.61
CA LEU A 117 -6.40 10.83 -2.50
C LEU A 117 -5.03 11.08 -1.88
N TYR A 118 -4.26 10.00 -1.73
CA TYR A 118 -2.87 9.98 -1.30
C TYR A 118 -2.27 8.64 -1.71
N SER A 119 -0.95 8.59 -1.79
CA SER A 119 -0.22 7.33 -1.83
C SER A 119 1.11 7.41 -1.10
N TYR A 120 1.59 6.23 -0.71
CA TYR A 120 2.86 5.99 -0.07
C TYR A 120 3.51 4.79 -0.73
N THR A 121 4.83 4.74 -0.67
CA THR A 121 5.60 3.60 -1.16
C THR A 121 6.39 2.98 0.00
N ILE A 122 6.15 1.68 0.23
CA ILE A 122 6.97 0.86 1.12
C ILE A 122 8.03 0.19 0.26
N ARG A 123 9.29 0.52 0.50
CA ARG A 123 10.44 -0.16 -0.13
C ARG A 123 11.00 -1.18 0.84
N ILE A 124 11.19 -2.41 0.36
CA ILE A 124 11.82 -3.50 1.11
C ILE A 124 13.03 -3.99 0.33
N THR A 125 14.20 -3.97 0.96
CA THR A 125 15.44 -4.52 0.39
C THR A 125 15.57 -6.02 0.63
N ALA A 126 16.49 -6.66 -0.10
CA ALA A 126 16.72 -8.11 -0.04
C ALA A 126 17.02 -8.68 1.38
N ASP A 127 17.50 -7.84 2.30
CA ASP A 127 17.76 -8.20 3.70
C ASP A 127 16.53 -8.07 4.61
N GLY A 128 15.38 -7.63 4.07
CA GLY A 128 14.16 -7.41 4.82
C GLY A 128 14.04 -6.03 5.47
N THR A 129 15.02 -5.14 5.28
CA THR A 129 14.91 -3.75 5.75
C THR A 129 13.77 -3.06 4.98
N LYS A 130 12.81 -2.47 5.71
CA LYS A 130 11.68 -1.74 5.12
C LYS A 130 11.70 -0.25 5.47
N THR A 131 11.46 0.60 4.47
CA THR A 131 11.27 2.05 4.62
C THR A 131 9.95 2.48 3.99
N ILE A 132 9.45 3.65 4.37
CA ILE A 132 8.22 4.23 3.80
C ILE A 132 8.46 5.69 3.41
N GLU A 133 7.95 6.07 2.24
CA GLU A 133 7.92 7.45 1.76
C GLU A 133 6.51 7.82 1.27
N LYS A 134 6.17 9.10 1.37
CA LYS A 134 4.93 9.63 0.80
C LYS A 134 5.20 10.02 -0.65
N ASP A 135 4.31 9.62 -1.56
CA ASP A 135 4.43 10.01 -2.96
C ASP A 135 3.95 11.48 -3.14
N GLU A 136 4.59 12.21 -4.05
CA GLU A 136 4.31 13.64 -4.34
C GLU A 136 3.11 13.87 -5.24
#